data_AF-A0A3D2RTA3-F1
#
_entry.id   AF-A0A3D2RTA3-F1
#
_cell.length_a   1.000
_cell.length_b   1.000
_cell.length_c   1.000
_cell.angle_alpha   90.00
_cell.angle_beta   90.00
_cell.angle_gamma   90.00
#
_symmetry.space_group_name_H-M   'P 1'
#
loop_
_entity.id
_entity.type
_entity.pdbx_description
1 polymer ?
#
loop_
_entity_poly.entity_id
_entity_poly.type
_entity_poly.pdbx_seq_one_letter_code
_entity_poly.pdbx_strand_id
1 'polypeptide(L)'
;MTGIELSSLRIRGSEFNGTNFHNSNMNHVSFVFCEFIDAKFNNSKFFQAFFHNVSFRNAEIIDGSFKQIIFIDHADFSNADLQGTSFDGIDMIGNIVFNCKNNQI
;
A
#
# COMPACT_ATOMS: atom_id res chain seq x y z
N MET A 1 11.66 -8.70 -4.66
CA MET A 1 10.98 -9.54 -5.67
C MET A 1 10.21 -8.60 -6.60
N THR A 2 10.72 -8.29 -7.79
CA THR A 2 10.09 -7.28 -8.68
C THR A 2 9.09 -7.91 -9.64
N GLY A 3 8.06 -7.17 -10.05
CA GLY A 3 7.12 -7.58 -11.10
C GLY A 3 6.22 -8.76 -10.70
N ILE A 4 5.81 -8.82 -9.43
CA ILE A 4 4.96 -9.92 -8.96
C ILE A 4 3.50 -9.63 -9.33
N GLU A 5 2.81 -10.66 -9.81
CA GLU A 5 1.36 -10.67 -9.97
C GLU A 5 0.73 -11.42 -8.79
N LEU A 6 0.07 -10.70 -7.89
CA LEU A 6 -0.73 -11.26 -6.80
C LEU A 6 -2.19 -10.92 -7.07
N SER A 7 -3.05 -11.94 -7.08
CA SER A 7 -4.49 -11.73 -7.25
C SER A 7 -5.30 -12.64 -6.36
N SER A 8 -6.38 -12.09 -5.78
CA SER A 8 -7.35 -12.83 -4.96
C SER A 8 -6.76 -13.55 -3.74
N LEU A 9 -5.61 -13.07 -3.24
CA LEU A 9 -4.97 -13.63 -2.05
C LEU A 9 -5.41 -12.90 -0.78
N ARG A 10 -5.49 -13.64 0.32
CA ARG A 10 -5.58 -13.08 1.67
C ARG A 10 -4.28 -13.37 2.41
N ILE A 11 -3.55 -12.31 2.73
CA ILE A 11 -2.27 -12.36 3.43
C ILE A 11 -2.48 -11.75 4.81
N ARG A 12 -2.04 -12.47 5.85
CA ARG A 12 -2.26 -12.07 7.24
C ARG A 12 -0.98 -12.16 8.06
N GLY A 13 -0.71 -11.16 8.91
CA GLY A 13 0.37 -11.23 9.89
C GLY A 13 1.78 -11.31 9.28
N SER A 14 1.96 -10.82 8.07
CA SER A 14 3.21 -10.98 7.31
C SER A 14 4.02 -9.69 7.31
N GLU A 15 5.34 -9.83 7.44
CA GLU A 15 6.30 -8.73 7.38
C GLU A 15 7.00 -8.74 6.01
N PHE A 16 6.88 -7.63 5.29
CA PHE A 16 7.52 -7.42 3.98
C PHE A 16 8.52 -6.25 4.04
N ASN A 17 9.05 -5.98 5.22
CA ASN A 17 9.91 -4.83 5.47
C ASN A 17 11.15 -4.84 4.56
N GLY A 18 11.46 -3.69 3.95
CA GLY A 18 12.56 -3.53 2.98
C GLY A 18 12.38 -4.27 1.65
N THR A 19 11.25 -4.95 1.43
CA THR A 19 11.04 -5.73 0.21
C THR A 19 10.80 -4.81 -0.99
N ASN A 20 11.48 -5.09 -2.09
CA ASN A 20 11.22 -4.43 -3.36
C ASN A 20 10.10 -5.15 -4.11
N PHE A 21 8.98 -4.45 -4.36
CA PHE A 21 7.81 -4.82 -5.14
C PHE A 21 7.62 -3.94 -6.39
N HIS A 22 8.66 -3.33 -6.95
CA HIS A 22 8.51 -2.47 -8.13
C HIS A 22 7.78 -3.18 -9.28
N ASN A 23 6.98 -2.42 -10.03
CA ASN A 23 6.20 -2.89 -11.17
C ASN A 23 5.27 -4.07 -10.84
N SER A 24 4.86 -4.23 -9.58
CA SER A 24 4.00 -5.34 -9.18
C SER A 24 2.53 -4.97 -9.32
N ASN A 25 1.70 -5.98 -9.47
CA ASN A 25 0.27 -5.86 -9.61
C ASN A 25 -0.39 -6.69 -8.51
N MET A 26 -1.19 -6.04 -7.66
CA MET A 26 -1.75 -6.63 -6.44
C MET A 26 -3.26 -6.41 -6.39
N ASN A 27 -3.95 -6.90 -7.42
CA ASN A 27 -5.38 -6.70 -7.59
C ASN A 27 -6.19 -7.66 -6.74
N HIS A 28 -7.27 -7.20 -6.12
CA HIS A 28 -8.15 -8.03 -5.29
C HIS A 28 -7.43 -8.73 -4.13
N VAL A 29 -6.29 -8.19 -3.68
CA VAL A 29 -5.53 -8.74 -2.55
C VAL A 29 -6.06 -8.13 -1.25
N SER A 30 -6.11 -8.95 -0.20
CA SER A 30 -6.45 -8.53 1.15
C SER A 30 -5.23 -8.68 2.06
N PHE A 31 -4.70 -7.56 2.55
CA PHE A 31 -3.63 -7.52 3.54
C PHE A 31 -4.20 -7.17 4.91
N VAL A 32 -3.96 -8.05 5.88
CA VAL A 32 -4.53 -7.92 7.23
C VAL A 32 -3.42 -8.07 8.28
N PHE A 33 -3.19 -7.07 9.12
CA PHE A 33 -2.06 -7.08 10.08
C PHE A 33 -0.70 -7.28 9.39
N CYS A 34 -0.44 -6.57 8.29
CA CYS A 34 0.79 -6.72 7.51
C CYS A 34 1.66 -5.45 7.58
N GLU A 35 2.98 -5.65 7.52
CA GLU A 35 3.96 -4.56 7.54
C GLU A 35 4.73 -4.46 6.22
N PHE A 36 4.93 -3.22 5.77
CA PHE A 36 5.65 -2.85 4.56
C PHE A 36 6.64 -1.70 4.84
N ILE A 37 7.27 -1.73 6.02
CA ILE A 37 8.18 -0.68 6.47
C ILE A 37 9.41 -0.66 5.55
N ASP A 38 9.79 0.51 5.06
CA ASP A 38 10.90 0.68 4.09
C ASP A 38 10.74 -0.13 2.78
N ALA A 39 9.57 -0.69 2.51
CA ALA A 39 9.30 -1.44 1.29
C ALA A 39 9.15 -0.51 0.08
N LYS A 40 9.35 -1.04 -1.13
CA LYS A 40 9.32 -0.24 -2.36
C LYS A 40 8.29 -0.73 -3.35
N PHE A 41 7.46 0.17 -3.87
CA PHE A 41 6.29 -0.09 -4.72
C PHE A 41 6.26 0.79 -5.96
N ASN A 42 7.43 1.21 -6.47
CA ASN A 42 7.46 2.11 -7.61
C ASN A 42 6.78 1.50 -8.83
N ASN A 43 5.90 2.26 -9.49
CA ASN A 43 5.07 1.84 -10.61
C ASN A 43 4.15 0.64 -10.31
N SER A 44 3.84 0.38 -9.04
CA SER A 44 2.98 -0.74 -8.65
C SER A 44 1.50 -0.36 -8.63
N LYS A 45 0.65 -1.35 -8.88
CA LYS A 45 -0.79 -1.18 -9.04
C LYS A 45 -1.57 -2.01 -8.05
N PHE A 46 -2.59 -1.39 -7.48
CA PHE A 46 -3.57 -1.99 -6.60
C PHE A 46 -4.96 -1.63 -7.13
N PHE A 47 -5.75 -2.64 -7.49
CA PHE A 47 -7.13 -2.48 -7.89
C PHE A 47 -8.04 -3.33 -7.00
N GLN A 48 -9.06 -2.72 -6.41
CA GLN A 48 -10.00 -3.43 -5.54
C GLN A 48 -9.32 -4.22 -4.41
N ALA A 49 -8.23 -3.66 -3.88
CA ALA A 49 -7.48 -4.26 -2.78
C ALA A 49 -7.98 -3.74 -1.42
N PHE A 50 -7.74 -4.54 -0.40
CA PHE A 50 -8.20 -4.30 0.96
C PHE A 50 -7.03 -4.30 1.93
N PHE A 51 -6.96 -3.26 2.76
CA PHE A 51 -5.90 -3.09 3.75
C PHE A 51 -6.50 -2.87 5.13
N HIS A 52 -6.21 -3.78 6.06
CA HIS A 52 -6.71 -3.70 7.43
C HIS A 52 -5.57 -3.84 8.43
N ASN A 53 -5.37 -2.82 9.26
CA ASN A 53 -4.27 -2.76 10.22
C ASN A 53 -2.91 -2.97 9.53
N VAL A 54 -2.55 -2.07 8.61
CA VAL A 54 -1.30 -2.17 7.84
C VAL A 54 -0.37 -0.99 8.09
N SER A 55 0.93 -1.19 7.88
CA SER A 55 1.94 -0.12 7.96
C SER A 55 2.75 -0.02 6.67
N PHE A 56 2.79 1.16 6.08
CA PHE A 56 3.63 1.59 4.96
C PHE A 56 4.66 2.63 5.40
N ARG A 57 5.04 2.64 6.68
CA ARG A 57 5.98 3.65 7.20
C ARG A 57 7.28 3.63 6.42
N ASN A 58 7.76 4.82 6.07
CA ASN A 58 8.97 5.04 5.26
C ASN A 58 8.95 4.35 3.88
N ALA A 59 7.83 3.77 3.44
CA ALA A 59 7.78 3.08 2.16
C ALA A 59 8.00 4.05 0.99
N GLU A 60 8.58 3.54 -0.09
CA GLU A 60 8.74 4.26 -1.35
C GLU A 60 7.63 3.79 -2.30
N ILE A 61 6.67 4.65 -2.61
CA ILE A 61 5.56 4.35 -3.51
C ILE A 61 5.50 5.47 -4.54
N ILE A 62 6.41 5.42 -5.50
CA ILE A 62 6.51 6.44 -6.56
C ILE A 62 5.75 5.97 -7.79
N ASP A 63 4.94 6.83 -8.38
CA ASP A 63 4.11 6.54 -9.55
C ASP A 63 3.20 5.31 -9.35
N GLY A 64 2.78 5.08 -8.10
CA GLY A 64 1.86 4.01 -7.73
C GLY A 64 0.41 4.32 -8.10
N SER A 65 -0.42 3.27 -8.15
CA SER A 65 -1.86 3.44 -8.38
C SER A 65 -2.67 2.62 -7.40
N PHE A 66 -3.46 3.33 -6.57
CA PHE A 66 -4.44 2.77 -5.66
C PHE A 66 -5.83 3.11 -6.20
N LYS A 67 -6.51 2.11 -6.78
CA LYS A 67 -7.83 2.28 -7.36
C LYS A 67 -8.86 1.38 -6.68
N GLN A 68 -9.98 1.97 -6.25
CA GLN A 68 -11.07 1.27 -5.56
C GLN A 68 -10.58 0.56 -4.31
N ILE A 69 -9.85 1.26 -3.45
CA ILE A 69 -9.21 0.67 -2.27
C ILE A 69 -10.05 0.92 -1.03
N ILE A 70 -10.04 -0.05 -0.12
CA ILE A 70 -10.63 0.11 1.21
C ILE A 70 -9.52 -0.03 2.25
N PHE A 71 -9.32 1.02 3.05
CA PHE A 71 -8.50 0.99 4.26
C PHE A 71 -9.41 0.87 5.51
N ILE A 72 -9.13 -0.09 6.38
CA ILE A 72 -9.90 -0.35 7.60
C ILE A 72 -9.02 -0.32 8.86
N ASP A 73 -9.57 0.29 9.91
CA ASP A 73 -9.07 0.46 11.27
C ASP A 73 -7.78 1.26 11.37
N HIS A 74 -6.69 0.73 10.83
CA HIS A 74 -5.39 1.38 10.83
C HIS A 74 -4.68 1.21 9.49
N ALA A 75 -4.26 2.31 8.89
CA ALA A 75 -3.23 2.31 7.87
C ALA A 75 -2.29 3.50 8.08
N ASP A 76 -0.98 3.24 8.05
CA ASP A 76 0.02 4.25 8.37
C ASP A 76 1.01 4.46 7.22
N PHE A 77 0.95 5.63 6.61
CA PHE A 77 1.86 6.09 5.56
C PHE A 77 2.91 7.10 6.08
N SER A 78 3.18 7.12 7.39
CA SER A 78 4.13 8.08 7.98
C SER A 78 5.50 8.00 7.31
N ASN A 79 5.99 9.14 6.84
CA ASN A 79 7.24 9.31 6.08
C ASN A 79 7.32 8.52 4.77
N ALA A 80 6.22 7.95 4.28
CA ALA A 80 6.21 7.36 2.94
C ALA A 80 6.50 8.43 1.89
N ASP A 81 7.17 8.03 0.81
CA ASP A 81 7.31 8.85 -0.39
C ASP A 81 6.22 8.42 -1.37
N LEU A 82 5.24 9.29 -1.63
CA LEU A 82 4.11 8.99 -2.49
C LEU A 82 4.22 9.67 -3.87
N GLN A 83 5.43 10.05 -4.32
CA GLN A 83 5.59 10.94 -5.47
C GLN A 83 4.88 10.41 -6.71
N GLY A 84 3.93 11.17 -7.26
CA GLY A 84 3.20 10.76 -8.47
C GLY A 84 2.18 9.64 -8.25
N THR A 85 1.99 9.18 -7.00
CA THR A 85 1.01 8.15 -6.68
C THR A 85 -0.41 8.69 -6.73
N SER A 86 -1.29 7.89 -7.34
CA SER A 86 -2.71 8.19 -7.51
C SER A 86 -3.57 7.39 -6.54
N PHE A 87 -4.59 8.05 -6.01
CA PHE A 87 -5.61 7.48 -5.13
C PHE A 87 -7.00 7.80 -5.73
N ASP A 88 -7.67 6.79 -6.30
CA ASP A 88 -8.96 6.93 -6.98
C ASP A 88 -10.00 5.97 -6.38
N GLY A 89 -11.11 6.51 -5.88
CA GLY A 89 -12.15 5.72 -5.21
C GLY A 89 -11.65 5.03 -3.94
N ILE A 90 -11.10 5.80 -3.00
CA ILE A 90 -10.63 5.27 -1.71
C ILE A 90 -11.72 5.41 -0.66
N ASP A 91 -12.06 4.30 -0.02
CA ASP A 91 -12.88 4.27 1.19
C ASP A 91 -11.98 4.10 2.42
N MET A 92 -12.26 4.87 3.47
CA MET A 92 -11.47 4.87 4.71
C MET A 92 -12.39 4.76 5.91
N ILE A 93 -12.17 3.72 6.72
CA ILE A 93 -12.94 3.47 7.93
C ILE A 93 -11.94 3.31 9.07
N GLY A 94 -11.95 4.20 10.06
CA GLY A 94 -11.01 4.18 11.18
C GLY A 94 -9.90 5.21 11.05
N ASN A 95 -8.75 4.93 11.66
CA ASN A 95 -7.62 5.85 11.76
C ASN A 95 -6.62 5.61 10.64
N ILE A 96 -6.60 6.53 9.66
CA ILE A 96 -5.61 6.51 8.58
C ILE A 96 -4.64 7.67 8.73
N VAL A 97 -3.34 7.36 8.75
CA VAL A 97 -2.26 8.34 8.91
C VAL A 97 -1.60 8.60 7.56
N PHE A 98 -1.78 9.81 7.01
CA PHE A 98 -1.22 10.23 5.71
C PHE A 98 -0.08 11.24 5.82
N ASN A 99 0.66 11.26 6.92
CA ASN A 99 1.81 12.13 7.08
C ASN A 99 2.99 11.65 6.19
N CYS A 100 2.92 11.89 4.88
CA CYS A 100 3.90 11.49 3.90
C CYS A 100 4.91 12.61 3.60
N LYS A 101 6.07 12.28 3.02
CA LYS A 101 7.17 13.23 2.76
C LYS A 101 6.78 14.39 1.83
N ASN A 102 5.84 14.14 0.93
CA ASN A 102 5.49 15.03 -0.18
C ASN A 102 4.10 15.66 -0.03
N ASN A 103 3.44 15.51 1.13
CA ASN A 103 2.09 16.01 1.39
C ASN A 103 1.09 15.66 0.27
N GLN A 104 1.31 14.53 -0.38
CA GLN A 104 0.41 14.01 -1.39
C GLN A 104 -0.72 13.29 -0.66
N ILE A 105 -1.93 13.55 -1.15
CA ILE A 105 -3.26 13.23 -0.60
C ILE A 105 -3.84 14.37 0.22
#